data_AF-A0A3A8GAG7-F1
#
_entry.id   AF-A0A3A8GAG7-F1
#
_cell.length_a   1.000
_cell.length_b   1.000
_cell.length_c   1.000
_cell.angle_alpha   90.00
_cell.angle_beta   90.00
_cell.angle_gamma   90.00
#
_symmetry.space_group_name_H-M   'P 1'
#
loop_
_entity.id
_entity.type
_entity.pdbx_description
1 polymer ?
#
loop_
_entity_poly.entity_id
_entity_poly.type
_entity_poly.pdbx_seq_one_letter_code
_entity_poly.pdbx_strand_id
1 'polypeptide(L)'
;MAASQGPVGTAGPDAEEPLPCTLVEAEQVCSALSRIEGVELRLPSSEEWEMAARGPDGRLFPWGNSMRDDGASRASPWGVEKLVASLPQWAREGLLCGGREQPLCASRREVAAAVGAVRWVLAS
;
A
#
# COMPACT_ATOMS: atom_id res chain seq x y z
N MET A 1 20.04 9.39 23.34
CA MET A 1 20.32 8.75 22.04
C MET A 1 19.09 8.96 21.17
N ALA A 2 19.08 10.02 20.38
CA ALA A 2 17.96 10.37 19.52
C ALA A 2 18.11 9.59 18.21
N ALA A 3 17.12 8.78 17.85
CA ALA A 3 17.04 8.19 16.53
C ALA A 3 16.91 9.34 15.52
N SER A 4 17.94 9.55 14.71
CA SER A 4 17.87 10.43 13.56
C SER A 4 16.86 9.83 12.59
N GLN A 5 15.62 10.31 12.66
CA GLN A 5 14.67 10.15 11.58
C GLN A 5 15.35 10.75 10.35
N GLY A 6 15.65 9.91 9.36
CA GLY A 6 16.14 10.36 8.05
C GLY A 6 15.14 11.36 7.45
N PRO A 7 15.55 12.12 6.42
CA PRO A 7 14.70 13.16 5.88
C PRO A 7 13.35 12.57 5.47
N VAL A 8 12.29 12.97 6.17
CA VAL A 8 10.92 12.88 5.66
C VAL A 8 10.94 13.72 4.40
N GLY A 9 11.08 13.07 3.25
CA GLY A 9 10.99 13.71 1.95
C GLY A 9 9.61 14.34 1.87
N THR A 10 9.54 15.66 2.03
CA THR A 10 8.35 16.42 1.67
C THR A 10 8.22 16.27 0.16
N ALA A 11 7.28 15.43 -0.28
CA ALA A 11 6.96 15.27 -1.68
C ALA A 11 6.60 16.67 -2.22
N GLY A 12 7.50 17.22 -3.06
CA GLY A 12 7.27 18.51 -3.70
C GLY A 12 6.05 18.46 -4.63
N PRO A 13 5.61 19.62 -5.16
CA PRO A 13 4.49 19.71 -6.09
C PRO A 13 4.68 18.91 -7.40
N ASP A 14 5.91 18.46 -7.66
CA ASP A 14 6.28 17.58 -8.79
C ASP A 14 6.25 16.09 -8.44
N ALA A 15 5.51 15.69 -7.39
CA ALA A 15 5.36 14.29 -7.03
C ALA A 15 4.63 13.52 -8.14
N GLU A 16 5.42 12.98 -9.06
CA GLU A 16 5.04 12.19 -10.22
C GLU A 16 3.90 11.23 -9.85
N GLU A 17 2.79 11.32 -10.59
CA GLU A 17 1.63 10.46 -10.40
C GLU A 17 2.10 8.99 -10.44
N PRO A 18 1.75 8.16 -9.45
CA PRO A 18 2.21 6.78 -9.40
C PRO A 18 1.80 6.06 -10.69
N LEU A 19 2.77 5.49 -11.40
CA LEU A 19 2.51 4.71 -12.60
C LEU A 19 2.19 3.25 -12.23
N PRO A 20 1.31 2.58 -12.97
CA PRO A 20 1.05 1.16 -12.77
C PRO A 20 2.33 0.35 -13.09
N CYS A 21 2.63 -0.62 -12.23
CA CYS A 21 3.72 -1.57 -12.43
C CYS A 21 3.28 -2.98 -12.00
N THR A 22 3.99 -3.98 -12.48
CA THR A 22 3.87 -5.38 -12.06
C THR A 22 4.55 -5.59 -10.69
N LEU A 23 4.21 -6.69 -10.01
CA LEU A 23 4.88 -7.07 -8.76
C LEU A 23 6.40 -7.21 -8.95
N VAL A 24 6.82 -7.80 -10.07
CA VAL A 24 8.24 -8.01 -10.39
C VAL A 24 8.97 -6.69 -10.53
N GLU A 25 8.38 -5.71 -11.23
CA GLU A 25 8.95 -4.37 -11.36
C GLU A 25 9.06 -3.67 -9.99
N ALA A 26 8.04 -3.79 -9.14
CA ALA A 26 8.06 -3.22 -7.79
C ALA A 26 9.18 -3.83 -6.92
N GLU A 27 9.40 -5.14 -7.00
CA GLU A 27 10.50 -5.84 -6.32
C GLU A 27 11.88 -5.42 -6.87
N GLN A 28 11.99 -5.24 -8.18
CA GLN A 28 13.21 -4.73 -8.82
C GLN A 28 13.54 -3.31 -8.35
N VAL A 29 12.54 -2.44 -8.19
CA VAL A 29 12.72 -1.09 -7.63
C VAL A 29 13.24 -1.18 -6.20
N CYS A 30 12.66 -2.03 -5.34
CA CYS A 30 13.14 -2.22 -3.98
C CYS A 30 14.61 -2.70 -3.95
N SER A 31 14.96 -3.66 -4.81
CA SER A 31 16.32 -4.18 -4.95
C SER A 31 17.30 -3.12 -5.43
N ALA A 32 16.91 -2.30 -6.41
CA ALA A 32 17.73 -1.21 -6.93
C ALA A 32 17.96 -0.13 -5.86
N LEU A 33 16.91 0.31 -5.18
CA LEU A 33 17.01 1.30 -4.10
C LEU A 33 17.84 0.76 -2.93
N SER A 34 17.73 -0.52 -2.60
CA SER A 34 18.55 -1.13 -1.54
C SER A 34 20.06 -0.97 -1.82
N ARG A 35 20.46 -1.12 -3.09
CA ARG A 35 21.86 -0.94 -3.51
C ARG A 35 22.30 0.51 -3.44
N ILE A 36 21.41 1.44 -3.75
CA ILE A 36 21.68 2.88 -3.75
C ILE A 36 21.81 3.41 -2.31
N GLU A 37 20.86 3.04 -1.46
CA GLU A 37 20.79 3.51 -0.06
C GLU A 37 21.71 2.73 0.89
N GLY A 38 22.22 1.58 0.45
CA GLY A 38 23.08 0.71 1.27
C GLY A 38 22.35 0.04 2.44
N VAL A 39 21.02 -0.03 2.38
CA VAL A 39 20.14 -0.68 3.37
C VAL A 39 19.16 -1.60 2.66
N GLU A 40 18.69 -2.64 3.34
CA GLU A 40 17.69 -3.54 2.75
C GLU A 40 16.31 -2.87 2.71
N LEU A 41 15.77 -2.69 1.51
CA LEU A 41 14.42 -2.20 1.24
C LEU A 41 13.59 -3.29 0.57
N ARG A 42 12.33 -3.41 0.98
CA ARG A 42 11.39 -4.40 0.47
C ARG A 42 9.98 -3.85 0.43
N LEU A 43 9.10 -4.52 -0.32
CA LEU A 43 7.66 -4.32 -0.18
C LEU A 43 7.21 -4.62 1.26
N PRO A 44 6.22 -3.88 1.78
CA PRO A 44 5.64 -4.17 3.09
C PRO A 44 4.88 -5.50 3.06
N SER A 45 4.75 -6.16 4.21
CA SER A 45 3.70 -7.17 4.38
C SER A 45 2.32 -6.51 4.36
N SER A 46 1.28 -7.30 4.17
CA SER A 46 -0.09 -6.80 4.25
C SER A 46 -0.39 -6.16 5.60
N GLU A 47 0.09 -6.76 6.69
CA GLU A 47 -0.13 -6.27 8.05
C GLU A 47 0.67 -5.00 8.32
N GLU A 48 1.91 -4.92 7.84
CA GLU A 48 2.74 -3.72 7.94
C GLU A 48 2.07 -2.53 7.24
N TRP A 49 1.51 -2.77 6.05
CA TRP A 49 0.79 -1.75 5.30
C TRP A 49 -0.48 -1.30 6.02
N GLU A 50 -1.30 -2.24 6.51
CA GLU A 50 -2.52 -1.94 7.27
C GLU A 50 -2.22 -1.13 8.53
N MET A 51 -1.17 -1.52 9.27
CA MET A 51 -0.72 -0.80 10.46
C MET A 51 -0.27 0.62 10.13
N ALA A 52 0.46 0.81 9.03
CA ALA A 52 0.88 2.12 8.55
C ALA A 52 -0.30 2.99 8.10
N ALA A 53 -1.34 2.39 7.52
CA ALA A 53 -2.52 3.08 7.04
C ALA A 53 -3.51 3.46 8.12
N ARG A 54 -3.81 2.54 9.04
CA ARG A 54 -4.98 2.63 9.91
C ARG A 54 -4.62 2.79 11.39
N GLY A 55 -3.38 2.48 11.76
CA GLY A 55 -2.97 2.45 13.16
C GLY A 55 -3.56 1.27 13.94
N PRO A 56 -3.28 1.21 15.26
CA PRO A 56 -3.62 0.06 16.10
C PRO A 56 -5.11 -0.03 16.47
N ASP A 57 -5.88 1.05 16.27
CA ASP A 57 -7.31 1.11 16.60
C ASP A 57 -8.22 0.65 15.44
N GLY A 58 -7.64 0.29 14.29
CA GLY A 58 -8.34 -0.40 13.22
C GLY A 58 -9.36 0.45 12.46
N ARG A 59 -9.19 1.77 12.37
CA ARG A 59 -10.08 2.66 11.59
C ARG A 59 -10.09 2.30 10.11
N LEU A 60 -11.22 2.41 9.41
CA LEU A 60 -11.33 2.03 7.98
C LEU A 60 -10.42 2.86 7.06
N PHE A 61 -10.26 4.15 7.34
CA PHE A 61 -9.38 5.05 6.61
C PHE A 61 -8.35 5.69 7.54
N PRO A 62 -7.21 6.18 7.00
CA PRO A 62 -6.23 6.97 7.75
C PRO A 62 -6.84 8.12 8.57
N TRP A 63 -7.95 8.70 8.11
CA TRP A 63 -8.66 9.82 8.74
C TRP A 63 -9.93 9.45 9.52
N GLY A 64 -10.30 8.17 9.63
CA GLY A 64 -11.51 7.72 10.35
C GLY A 64 -12.36 6.69 9.60
N ASN A 65 -13.59 6.47 10.05
CA ASN A 65 -14.47 5.40 9.54
C ASN A 65 -15.45 5.84 8.44
N SER A 66 -15.35 7.09 7.98
CA SER A 66 -16.26 7.64 6.96
C SER A 66 -15.48 8.02 5.71
N MET A 67 -16.02 7.65 4.55
CA MET A 67 -15.54 8.17 3.28
C MET A 67 -15.76 9.69 3.26
N ARG A 68 -14.80 10.42 2.71
CA ARG A 68 -14.89 11.87 2.55
C ARG A 68 -14.81 12.22 1.07
N ASP A 69 -15.60 13.21 0.66
CA ASP A 69 -15.64 13.68 -0.73
C ASP A 69 -14.39 14.53 -1.08
N ASP A 70 -13.59 14.93 -0.09
CA ASP A 70 -12.38 15.75 -0.25
C ASP A 70 -11.15 14.97 -0.77
N GLY A 71 -11.34 13.71 -1.20
CA GLY A 71 -10.33 12.97 -1.93
C GLY A 71 -9.10 12.64 -1.09
N ALA A 72 -9.25 11.71 -0.15
CA ALA A 72 -8.21 10.83 0.39
C ALA A 72 -6.82 11.40 0.79
N SER A 73 -6.69 12.71 0.95
CA SER A 73 -5.41 13.39 1.14
C SER A 73 -5.27 13.85 2.57
N ARG A 74 -5.15 12.90 3.50
CA ARG A 74 -4.56 13.15 4.82
C ARG A 74 -3.66 12.00 5.21
N ALA A 75 -2.55 12.34 5.85
CA ALA A 75 -1.64 11.38 6.43
C ALA A 75 -2.35 10.45 7.44
N SER A 76 -1.85 9.23 7.57
CA SER A 76 -2.24 8.32 8.63
C SER A 76 -1.86 8.85 10.02
N PRO A 77 -2.31 8.20 11.11
CA PRO A 77 -1.88 8.55 12.46
C PRO A 77 -0.35 8.59 12.65
N TRP A 78 0.38 7.94 11.74
CA TRP A 78 1.85 7.89 11.72
C TRP A 78 2.50 8.89 10.77
N GLY A 79 1.72 9.76 10.13
CA GLY A 79 2.24 10.71 9.14
C GLY A 79 2.45 10.12 7.75
N VAL A 80 1.96 8.91 7.46
CA VAL A 80 2.13 8.29 6.13
C VAL A 80 1.02 8.75 5.18
N GLU A 81 1.41 9.37 4.08
CA GLU A 81 0.48 9.93 3.09
C GLU A 81 0.25 8.99 1.89
N LYS A 82 -0.76 9.31 1.07
CA LYS A 82 -1.05 8.65 -0.22
C LYS A 82 -1.33 7.13 -0.14
N LEU A 83 -1.74 6.63 1.02
CA LEU A 83 -2.13 5.22 1.21
C LEU A 83 -3.51 4.89 0.60
N VAL A 84 -4.37 5.89 0.47
CA VAL A 84 -5.65 5.78 -0.26
C VAL A 84 -5.54 6.72 -1.46
N ALA A 85 -5.16 6.18 -2.62
CA ALA A 85 -4.85 6.94 -3.83
C ALA A 85 -5.49 6.31 -5.07
N SER A 86 -5.23 6.87 -6.25
CA SER A 86 -5.76 6.40 -7.53
C SER A 86 -5.46 4.91 -7.79
N LEU A 87 -4.25 4.47 -7.49
CA LEU A 87 -3.81 3.08 -7.66
C LEU A 87 -3.63 2.35 -6.31
N PRO A 88 -3.92 1.04 -6.26
CA PRO A 88 -3.51 0.20 -5.15
C PRO A 88 -1.98 0.00 -5.17
N GLN A 89 -1.42 -0.33 -4.01
CA GLN A 89 0.01 -0.53 -3.81
C GLN A 89 0.31 -2.03 -3.62
N TRP A 90 1.45 -2.48 -4.14
CA TRP A 90 1.93 -3.84 -3.92
C TRP A 90 2.39 -4.03 -2.47
N ALA A 91 1.90 -5.08 -1.85
CA ALA A 91 2.47 -5.72 -0.68
C ALA A 91 3.11 -7.05 -1.09
N ARG A 92 3.89 -7.63 -0.18
CA ARG A 92 4.47 -8.97 -0.35
C ARG A 92 3.37 -10.00 -0.66
N GLU A 93 3.78 -11.09 -1.30
CA GLU A 93 2.89 -12.18 -1.71
C GLU A 93 1.86 -11.78 -2.79
N GLY A 94 2.12 -10.68 -3.50
CA GLY A 94 1.26 -10.21 -4.59
C GLY A 94 -0.08 -9.63 -4.12
N LEU A 95 -0.17 -9.25 -2.85
CA LEU A 95 -1.36 -8.61 -2.31
C LEU A 95 -1.39 -7.13 -2.72
N LEU A 96 -2.58 -6.63 -3.01
CA LEU A 96 -2.82 -5.23 -3.31
C LEU A 96 -3.49 -4.54 -2.12
N CYS A 97 -2.96 -3.39 -1.73
CA CYS A 97 -3.42 -2.62 -0.60
C CYS A 97 -3.82 -1.21 -0.99
N GLY A 98 -4.90 -0.72 -0.39
CA GLY A 98 -5.43 0.59 -0.72
C GLY A 98 -6.04 0.65 -2.13
N GLY A 99 -6.07 1.86 -2.67
CA GLY A 99 -6.79 2.22 -3.88
C GLY A 99 -8.00 3.11 -3.57
N ARG A 100 -8.54 3.75 -4.61
CA ARG A 100 -9.53 4.83 -4.48
C ARG A 100 -10.80 4.39 -3.76
N GLU A 101 -11.23 3.15 -3.98
CA GLU A 101 -12.49 2.62 -3.46
C GLU A 101 -12.29 1.49 -2.43
N GLN A 102 -11.04 1.08 -2.19
CA GLN A 102 -10.72 -0.07 -1.35
C GLN A 102 -9.62 0.30 -0.35
N PRO A 103 -9.93 0.83 0.84
CA PRO A 103 -8.91 1.28 1.79
C PRO A 103 -8.17 0.14 2.52
N LEU A 104 -8.48 -1.12 2.19
CA LEU A 104 -7.96 -2.31 2.84
C LEU A 104 -7.05 -3.12 1.89
N CYS A 105 -6.08 -3.80 2.49
CA CYS A 105 -5.33 -4.87 1.83
C CYS A 105 -6.24 -6.02 1.41
N ALA A 106 -5.89 -6.65 0.29
CA ALA A 106 -6.62 -7.78 -0.28
C ALA A 106 -6.84 -8.93 0.72
N SER A 107 -5.91 -9.17 1.65
CA SER A 107 -6.03 -10.17 2.72
C SER A 107 -7.15 -9.89 3.73
N ARG A 108 -7.56 -8.63 3.88
CA ARG A 108 -8.60 -8.16 4.81
C ARG A 108 -9.91 -7.85 4.11
N ARG A 109 -9.95 -7.96 2.78
CA ARG A 109 -11.20 -7.84 2.04
C ARG A 109 -12.05 -9.03 2.43
N GLU A 110 -13.25 -8.78 2.95
CA GLU A 110 -14.25 -9.83 3.02
C GLU A 110 -14.41 -10.37 1.60
N VAL A 111 -14.06 -11.63 1.38
CA VAL A 111 -14.50 -12.34 0.19
C VAL A 111 -16.02 -12.41 0.39
N ALA A 112 -16.75 -11.43 -0.15
CA ALA A 112 -18.19 -11.54 -0.28
C ALA A 112 -18.43 -12.94 -0.80
N ALA A 113 -19.12 -13.80 -0.04
CA ALA A 113 -19.18 -15.24 -0.28
C ALA A 113 -19.55 -15.50 -1.75
N ALA A 114 -18.53 -15.67 -2.58
CA ALA A 114 -18.68 -15.62 -4.03
C ALA A 114 -18.83 -17.05 -4.49
N VAL A 115 -20.04 -17.40 -4.90
CA VAL A 115 -20.29 -18.66 -5.59
C VAL A 115 -19.74 -18.50 -7.01
N GLY A 116 -18.71 -19.27 -7.33
CA GLY A 116 -18.06 -19.28 -8.65
C GLY A 116 -18.14 -20.65 -9.32
N ALA A 117 -17.95 -20.69 -10.64
CA ALA A 117 -17.81 -21.92 -11.40
C ALA A 117 -16.33 -22.26 -11.62
N VAL A 118 -15.95 -23.54 -11.50
CA VAL A 118 -14.59 -23.99 -11.85
C VAL A 118 -14.48 -24.20 -13.36
N ARG A 119 -13.35 -23.77 -13.94
CA ARG A 119 -12.91 -24.16 -15.28
C ARG A 119 -11.55 -24.84 -15.16
N TRP A 120 -11.45 -26.09 -15.60
CA TRP A 120 -10.18 -26.81 -15.66
C TRP A 120 -9.64 -26.83 -17.09
N VAL A 121 -8.32 -26.86 -17.22
CA VAL A 121 -7.58 -27.10 -18.46
C VAL A 121 -6.62 -28.26 -18.24
N LEU A 122 -6.38 -29.07 -19.28
CA LEU A 122 -5.36 -30.11 -19.24
C LEU A 122 -3.98 -29.43 -19.23
N ALA A 123 -3.15 -29.76 -18.24
CA ALA A 123 -1.73 -29.45 -18.29
C ALA A 123 -1.08 -30.42 -19.29
N SER A 124 -0.64 -29.89 -20.43
CA SER A 124 0.23 -30.58 -21.39
C SER A 124 1.69 -30.45 -20.99
#